data_AF-A0A532UTV0-F1
#
_entry.id   AF-A0A532UTV0-F1
#
_cell.length_a   1.000
_cell.length_b   1.000
_cell.length_c   1.000
_cell.angle_alpha   90.00
_cell.angle_beta   90.00
_cell.angle_gamma   90.00
#
_symmetry.space_group_name_H-M   'P 1'
#
loop_
_entity.id
_entity.type
_entity.pdbx_description
1 polymer ?
#
loop_
_entity_poly.entity_id
_entity_poly.type
_entity_poly.pdbx_seq_one_letter_code
_entity_poly.pdbx_strand_id
1 'polypeptide(L)'
;MKIRSNLKKHLFIVATGIAAVYLSLMFWSCTGQKMTNPTQQAYELRINGNADSAKVILEQALTADSTNAAAWFELARTKHHIGLGNPRELFGALGDLHQTITKAVEHDPGNVIYSYYHGAVSFTLAYAALMMGQPDAGEKVAGAVSSYEAVLKLKPDYLEAKLFLVEILGLPANMGGDSTQAEAYAHQLEEVDAVFGAKARELRLPEDADKVAFWQKVVEENPGNADALEQLGKAYLYQENTEEGIKYFEEALKADQERQRLMLDLARYYSMVGRQDTVKKEVVFPLAEEYIQRYLATEPIPPLKAYAIGFLSSVKSGLGDKEAANKLRKEAKVIDPNYSKASGIPGAMLFTKPDEISHQHTYFFRPF
;
A
#
# COMPACT_ATOMS: atom_id res chain seq x y z
N MET A 1 2.57 -58.50 55.52
CA MET A 1 3.23 -58.88 54.25
C MET A 1 2.20 -58.84 53.11
N LYS A 2 2.07 -57.70 52.43
CA LYS A 2 1.46 -57.44 51.08
C LYS A 2 1.08 -55.97 50.95
N ILE A 3 2.08 -55.11 51.10
CA ILE A 3 2.12 -53.77 50.52
C ILE A 3 3.20 -53.89 49.44
N ARG A 4 2.89 -53.49 48.19
CA ARG A 4 3.63 -53.66 46.92
C ARG A 4 3.01 -54.69 45.96
N SER A 5 1.84 -54.37 45.39
CA SER A 5 1.41 -54.96 44.12
C SER A 5 0.23 -54.22 43.47
N ASN A 6 0.22 -52.88 43.44
CA ASN A 6 -0.77 -52.17 42.62
C ASN A 6 -0.38 -50.76 42.13
N LEU A 7 0.91 -50.40 42.14
CA LEU A 7 1.38 -49.12 41.57
C LEU A 7 2.14 -49.23 40.23
N LYS A 8 2.20 -50.43 39.63
CA LYS A 8 2.88 -50.66 38.33
C LYS A 8 1.94 -50.96 37.15
N LYS A 9 0.62 -51.04 37.35
CA LYS A 9 -0.35 -51.30 36.27
C LYS A 9 -1.08 -50.07 35.71
N HIS A 10 -0.89 -48.89 36.31
CA HIS A 10 -1.44 -47.62 35.78
C HIS A 10 -0.41 -46.66 35.19
N LEU A 11 0.88 -47.03 35.18
CA LEU A 11 1.93 -46.24 34.52
C LEU A 11 2.28 -46.74 33.10
N PHE A 12 1.65 -47.83 32.62
CA PHE A 12 1.97 -48.42 31.31
C PHE A 12 0.84 -48.29 30.26
N ILE A 13 -0.28 -47.63 30.60
CA ILE A 13 -1.39 -47.38 29.66
C ILE A 13 -1.46 -45.90 29.22
N VAL A 14 -0.69 -45.01 29.84
CA VAL A 14 -0.59 -43.59 29.40
C VAL A 14 0.56 -43.37 28.40
N ALA A 15 1.46 -44.34 28.20
CA ALA A 15 2.61 -44.21 27.31
C ALA A 15 2.38 -44.71 25.86
N THR A 16 1.22 -45.33 25.56
CA THR A 16 0.89 -45.81 24.19
C THR A 16 -0.26 -45.05 23.53
N GLY A 17 -0.90 -44.11 24.24
CA GLY A 17 -1.90 -43.20 23.66
C GLY A 17 -1.33 -41.90 23.07
N ILE A 18 -0.07 -41.58 23.33
CA ILE A 18 0.58 -40.34 22.85
C ILE A 18 1.48 -40.58 21.62
N ALA A 19 1.82 -41.83 21.33
CA ALA A 19 2.62 -42.20 20.15
C ALA A 19 1.79 -42.40 18.87
N ALA A 20 0.45 -42.43 18.95
CA ALA A 20 -0.44 -42.61 17.79
C ALA A 20 -1.04 -41.30 17.23
N VAL A 21 -0.76 -40.15 17.85
CA VAL A 21 -1.16 -38.82 17.34
C VAL A 21 -0.01 -38.15 16.55
N TYR A 22 1.20 -38.72 16.58
CA TYR A 22 2.37 -38.17 15.87
C TYR A 22 2.68 -38.84 14.52
N LEU A 23 1.80 -39.70 13.99
CA LEU A 23 2.05 -40.48 12.78
C LEU A 23 0.92 -40.42 11.73
N SER A 24 0.10 -39.37 11.74
CA SER A 24 -0.98 -39.17 10.74
C SER A 24 -1.01 -37.79 10.07
N LEU A 25 0.10 -37.04 10.06
CA LEU A 25 0.24 -35.81 9.27
C LEU A 25 1.38 -35.87 8.24
N MET A 26 1.78 -37.07 7.83
CA MET A 26 2.52 -37.26 6.58
C MET A 26 1.54 -37.77 5.54
N PHE A 27 1.52 -37.10 4.40
CA PHE A 27 0.59 -37.21 3.27
C PHE A 27 -0.68 -36.35 3.39
N TRP A 28 -0.50 -35.06 3.13
CA TRP A 28 -1.39 -34.32 2.23
C TRP A 28 -0.62 -33.27 1.41
N SER A 29 -0.77 -33.43 0.10
CA SER A 29 -0.73 -32.47 -1.01
C SER A 29 0.43 -31.47 -1.14
N CYS A 30 1.12 -31.56 -2.28
CA CYS A 30 1.78 -30.43 -2.93
C CYS A 30 0.84 -29.22 -3.02
N THR A 31 1.08 -28.20 -2.18
CA THR A 31 0.87 -26.75 -2.38
C THR A 31 1.16 -26.07 -1.03
N GLY A 32 2.10 -25.12 -1.00
CA GLY A 32 2.38 -24.28 0.18
C GLY A 32 3.56 -24.77 1.04
N GLN A 33 4.74 -24.21 0.82
CA GLN A 33 5.90 -24.37 1.68
C GLN A 33 5.59 -23.77 3.07
N LYS A 34 5.69 -24.57 4.13
CA LYS A 34 5.46 -24.15 5.52
C LYS A 34 6.33 -22.93 5.89
N MET A 35 5.66 -21.83 6.22
CA MET A 35 6.22 -20.54 6.64
C MET A 35 6.82 -20.57 8.06
N THR A 36 7.96 -21.23 8.25
CA THR A 36 8.91 -20.90 9.34
C THR A 36 10.22 -20.40 8.72
N ASN A 37 10.10 -19.36 7.89
CA ASN A 37 11.18 -18.75 7.11
C ASN A 37 11.46 -17.34 7.71
N PRO A 38 12.73 -16.92 7.87
CA PRO A 38 13.12 -15.56 8.29
C PRO A 38 12.33 -14.42 7.64
N THR A 39 11.87 -14.62 6.40
CA THR A 39 10.99 -13.67 5.68
C THR A 39 9.65 -13.44 6.39
N GLN A 40 8.98 -14.50 6.83
CA GLN A 40 7.69 -14.40 7.52
C GLN A 40 7.85 -13.72 8.89
N GLN A 41 8.91 -14.09 9.63
CA GLN A 41 9.23 -13.45 10.89
C GLN A 41 9.51 -11.96 10.72
N ALA A 42 10.25 -11.58 9.68
CA ALA A 42 10.53 -10.19 9.38
C ALA A 42 9.26 -9.40 8.99
N TYR A 43 8.38 -10.00 8.17
CA TYR A 43 7.07 -9.44 7.86
C TYR A 43 6.26 -9.15 9.14
N GLU A 44 6.13 -10.15 10.03
CA GLU A 44 5.42 -10.04 11.30
C GLU A 44 5.99 -8.93 12.19
N LEU A 45 7.31 -8.84 12.30
CA LEU A 45 7.96 -7.76 13.05
C LEU A 45 7.62 -6.40 12.46
N ARG A 46 7.70 -6.26 11.13
CA ARG A 46 7.47 -4.99 10.44
C ARG A 46 6.03 -4.51 10.55
N ILE A 47 5.04 -5.40 10.34
CA ILE A 47 3.62 -5.03 10.53
C ILE A 47 3.27 -4.76 11.98
N ASN A 48 4.15 -5.10 12.93
CA ASN A 48 4.03 -4.76 14.36
C ASN A 48 4.95 -3.59 14.80
N GLY A 49 5.44 -2.78 13.86
CA GLY A 49 6.23 -1.57 14.16
C GLY A 49 7.71 -1.79 14.45
N ASN A 50 8.23 -3.02 14.23
CA ASN A 50 9.63 -3.39 14.53
C ASN A 50 10.46 -3.53 13.25
N ALA A 51 10.38 -2.54 12.34
CA ALA A 51 11.03 -2.59 11.03
C ALA A 51 12.57 -2.71 11.11
N ASP A 52 13.22 -2.09 12.10
CA ASP A 52 14.68 -2.22 12.29
C ASP A 52 15.09 -3.66 12.63
N SER A 53 14.31 -4.35 13.46
CA SER A 53 14.54 -5.76 13.78
C SER A 53 14.29 -6.67 12.59
N ALA A 54 13.24 -6.39 11.81
CA ALA A 54 12.95 -7.09 10.56
C ALA A 54 14.13 -7.00 9.59
N LYS A 55 14.72 -5.81 9.44
CA LYS A 55 15.88 -5.58 8.57
C LYS A 55 17.07 -6.46 8.96
N VAL A 56 17.42 -6.52 10.25
CA VAL A 56 18.54 -7.34 10.75
C VAL A 56 18.35 -8.82 10.41
N ILE A 57 17.14 -9.36 10.61
CA ILE A 57 16.84 -10.76 10.30
C ILE A 57 16.99 -11.06 8.81
N LEU A 58 16.54 -10.15 7.95
CA LEU A 58 16.62 -10.30 6.50
C LEU A 58 18.07 -10.22 6.01
N GLU A 59 18.86 -9.30 6.53
CA GLU A 59 20.29 -9.19 6.21
C GLU A 59 21.08 -10.45 6.64
N GLN A 60 20.75 -11.03 7.80
CA GLN A 60 21.31 -12.30 8.24
C GLN A 60 20.89 -13.47 7.32
N ALA A 61 19.61 -13.52 6.94
CA ALA A 61 19.10 -14.53 6.02
C ALA A 61 19.79 -14.46 4.66
N LEU A 62 20.03 -13.25 4.14
CA LEU A 62 20.72 -13.02 2.86
C LEU A 62 22.23 -13.25 2.93
N THR A 63 22.84 -13.13 4.12
CA THR A 63 24.22 -13.57 4.35
C THR A 63 24.33 -15.10 4.28
N ALA A 64 23.32 -15.81 4.78
CA ALA A 64 23.29 -17.27 4.74
C ALA A 64 22.89 -17.82 3.35
N ASP A 65 21.95 -17.15 2.67
CA ASP A 65 21.49 -17.48 1.34
C ASP A 65 21.19 -16.21 0.54
N SER A 66 22.19 -15.76 -0.23
CA SER A 66 22.08 -14.58 -1.09
C SER A 66 21.11 -14.75 -2.26
N THR A 67 20.64 -15.97 -2.53
CA THR A 67 19.70 -16.28 -3.63
C THR A 67 18.23 -16.29 -3.18
N ASN A 68 17.97 -16.04 -1.89
CA ASN A 68 16.62 -16.04 -1.35
C ASN A 68 15.82 -14.81 -1.83
N ALA A 69 15.05 -15.00 -2.91
CA ALA A 69 14.22 -13.96 -3.51
C ALA A 69 13.20 -13.35 -2.53
N ALA A 70 12.59 -14.17 -1.68
CA ALA A 70 11.61 -13.72 -0.70
C ALA A 70 12.23 -12.81 0.38
N ALA A 71 13.45 -13.11 0.81
CA ALA A 71 14.18 -12.25 1.74
C ALA A 71 14.59 -10.92 1.10
N TRP A 72 15.01 -10.92 -0.17
CA TRP A 72 15.26 -9.67 -0.92
C TRP A 72 14.00 -8.83 -1.06
N PHE A 73 12.87 -9.45 -1.40
CA PHE A 73 11.59 -8.77 -1.52
C PHE A 73 11.17 -8.11 -0.20
N GLU A 74 11.20 -8.86 0.91
CA GLU A 74 10.80 -8.32 2.21
C GLU A 74 11.81 -7.29 2.73
N LEU A 75 13.09 -7.40 2.38
CA LEU A 75 14.10 -6.39 2.70
C LEU A 75 13.80 -5.08 1.97
N ALA A 76 13.39 -5.13 0.71
CA ALA A 76 12.97 -3.95 -0.02
C ALA A 76 11.77 -3.27 0.66
N ARG A 77 10.73 -4.02 1.04
CA ARG A 77 9.58 -3.47 1.79
C ARG A 77 9.98 -2.90 3.15
N THR A 78 10.91 -3.55 3.85
CA THR A 78 11.42 -3.06 5.13
C THR A 78 12.20 -1.76 4.99
N LYS A 79 13.10 -1.66 4.00
CA LYS A 79 13.83 -0.43 3.68
C LYS A 79 12.88 0.71 3.30
N HIS A 80 11.85 0.42 2.50
CA HIS A 80 10.83 1.41 2.14
C HIS A 80 10.09 1.92 3.39
N HIS A 81 9.62 1.03 4.27
CA HIS A 81 8.98 1.41 5.54
C HIS A 81 9.89 2.31 6.37
N ILE A 82 11.14 1.91 6.62
CA ILE A 82 12.10 2.73 7.39
C ILE A 82 12.27 4.12 6.76
N GLY A 83 12.39 4.18 5.42
CA GLY A 83 12.51 5.43 4.68
C GLY A 83 11.31 6.37 4.85
N LEU A 84 10.08 5.84 5.00
CA LEU A 84 8.89 6.67 5.25
C LEU A 84 8.98 7.45 6.57
N GLY A 85 9.72 6.94 7.56
CA GLY A 85 10.01 7.62 8.81
C GLY A 85 10.81 8.92 8.64
N ASN A 86 11.50 9.08 7.51
CA ASN A 86 12.21 10.30 7.14
C ASN A 86 12.11 10.56 5.62
N PRO A 87 11.05 11.24 5.15
CA PRO A 87 10.83 11.45 3.71
C PRO A 87 11.97 12.18 2.97
N ARG A 88 12.80 12.96 3.69
CA ARG A 88 13.98 13.62 3.09
C ARG A 88 15.08 12.62 2.74
N GLU A 89 15.24 11.59 3.55
CA GLU A 89 16.23 10.53 3.32
C GLU A 89 15.71 9.47 2.36
N LEU A 90 14.37 9.28 2.28
CA LEU A 90 13.76 8.33 1.36
C LEU A 90 14.23 8.53 -0.08
N PHE A 91 14.24 9.77 -0.59
CA PHE A 91 14.68 10.06 -1.97
C PHE A 91 16.12 9.62 -2.25
N GLY A 92 17.03 9.78 -1.28
CA GLY A 92 18.40 9.29 -1.38
C GLY A 92 18.50 7.76 -1.31
N ALA A 93 17.55 7.12 -0.61
CA ALA A 93 17.49 5.67 -0.45
C ALA A 93 16.75 4.95 -1.60
N LEU A 94 16.04 5.65 -2.49
CA LEU A 94 15.26 5.03 -3.58
C LEU A 94 16.12 4.16 -4.51
N GLY A 95 17.37 4.54 -4.76
CA GLY A 95 18.29 3.74 -5.58
C GLY A 95 18.65 2.40 -4.94
N ASP A 96 19.00 2.40 -3.65
CA ASP A 96 19.27 1.18 -2.88
C ASP A 96 18.01 0.31 -2.74
N LEU A 97 16.85 0.94 -2.51
CA LEU A 97 15.56 0.26 -2.51
C LEU A 97 15.29 -0.44 -3.85
N HIS A 98 15.46 0.26 -4.97
CA HIS A 98 15.30 -0.27 -6.32
C HIS A 98 16.23 -1.45 -6.59
N GLN A 99 17.52 -1.34 -6.24
CA GLN A 99 18.49 -2.44 -6.37
C GLN A 99 18.08 -3.66 -5.53
N THR A 100 17.57 -3.43 -4.32
CA THR A 100 17.13 -4.49 -3.41
C THR A 100 15.94 -5.27 -4.00
N ILE A 101 14.94 -4.58 -4.57
CA ILE A 101 13.81 -5.27 -5.23
C ILE A 101 14.22 -5.90 -6.57
N THR A 102 15.18 -5.31 -7.30
CA THR A 102 15.74 -5.92 -8.52
C THR A 102 16.29 -7.32 -8.23
N LYS A 103 17.01 -7.49 -7.10
CA LYS A 103 17.53 -8.81 -6.68
C LYS A 103 16.42 -9.84 -6.45
N ALA A 104 15.29 -9.45 -5.88
CA ALA A 104 14.17 -10.38 -5.70
C ALA A 104 13.64 -10.89 -7.05
N VAL A 105 13.49 -9.99 -8.04
CA VAL A 105 13.06 -10.35 -9.40
C VAL A 105 14.12 -11.16 -10.14
N GLU A 106 15.41 -10.87 -9.98
CA GLU A 106 16.50 -11.66 -10.57
C GLU A 106 16.50 -13.11 -10.07
N HIS A 107 16.23 -13.31 -8.78
CA HIS A 107 16.24 -14.63 -8.16
C HIS A 107 14.92 -15.41 -8.32
N ASP A 108 13.80 -14.72 -8.57
CA ASP A 108 12.51 -15.33 -8.88
C ASP A 108 11.73 -14.51 -9.93
N PRO A 109 12.13 -14.59 -11.21
CA PRO A 109 11.54 -13.78 -12.29
C PRO A 109 10.11 -14.21 -12.65
N GLY A 110 9.65 -15.36 -12.17
CA GLY A 110 8.28 -15.84 -12.36
C GLY A 110 7.28 -15.25 -11.36
N ASN A 111 7.76 -14.49 -10.37
CA ASN A 111 6.93 -13.99 -9.29
C ASN A 111 6.28 -12.65 -9.65
N VAL A 112 4.96 -12.69 -9.88
CA VAL A 112 4.18 -11.50 -10.23
C VAL A 112 4.14 -10.47 -9.09
N ILE A 113 4.19 -10.90 -7.82
CA ILE A 113 4.18 -10.00 -6.67
C ILE A 113 5.47 -9.18 -6.63
N TYR A 114 6.61 -9.82 -6.85
CA TYR A 114 7.91 -9.15 -6.86
C TYR A 114 8.02 -8.20 -8.05
N SER A 115 7.57 -8.65 -9.23
CA SER A 115 7.54 -7.83 -10.44
C SER A 115 6.64 -6.60 -10.28
N TYR A 116 5.49 -6.75 -9.62
CA TYR A 116 4.55 -5.65 -9.40
C TYR A 116 5.12 -4.62 -8.41
N TYR A 117 5.70 -5.08 -7.30
CA TYR A 117 6.36 -4.18 -6.35
C TYR A 117 7.59 -3.50 -6.97
N HIS A 118 8.34 -4.21 -7.83
CA HIS A 118 9.41 -3.63 -8.62
C HIS A 118 8.90 -2.49 -9.50
N GLY A 119 7.82 -2.70 -10.25
CA GLY A 119 7.18 -1.67 -11.07
C GLY A 119 6.81 -0.42 -10.27
N ALA A 120 6.22 -0.57 -9.08
CA ALA A 120 5.87 0.56 -8.22
C ALA A 120 7.10 1.33 -7.70
N VAL A 121 8.17 0.63 -7.33
CA VAL A 121 9.43 1.27 -6.91
C VAL A 121 10.11 1.96 -8.10
N SER A 122 10.16 1.33 -9.27
CA SER A 122 10.70 1.92 -10.50
C SER A 122 9.90 3.16 -10.90
N PHE A 123 8.57 3.14 -10.77
CA PHE A 123 7.76 4.33 -11.05
C PHE A 123 8.00 5.44 -10.02
N THR A 124 8.11 5.11 -8.74
CA THR A 124 8.49 6.09 -7.70
C THR A 124 9.84 6.74 -8.00
N LEU A 125 10.82 5.95 -8.47
CA LEU A 125 12.14 6.43 -8.88
C LEU A 125 12.06 7.33 -10.12
N ALA A 126 11.25 6.96 -11.12
CA ALA A 126 11.02 7.76 -12.32
C ALA A 126 10.33 9.09 -11.99
N TYR A 127 9.28 9.06 -11.17
CA TYR A 127 8.59 10.24 -10.66
C TYR A 127 9.56 11.19 -9.95
N ALA A 128 10.39 10.67 -9.03
CA ALA A 128 11.37 11.46 -8.32
C ALA A 128 12.40 12.11 -9.27
N ALA A 129 12.88 11.36 -10.26
CA ALA A 129 13.82 11.86 -11.26
C ALA A 129 13.22 12.96 -12.14
N LEU A 130 11.96 12.82 -12.57
CA LEU A 130 11.22 13.84 -13.31
C LEU A 130 11.06 15.12 -12.47
N MET A 131 10.62 15.00 -11.22
CA MET A 131 10.43 16.14 -10.32
C MET A 131 11.73 16.88 -10.00
N MET A 132 12.87 16.18 -10.01
CA MET A 132 14.19 16.77 -9.80
C MET A 132 14.89 17.22 -11.09
N GLY A 133 14.27 17.01 -12.27
CA GLY A 133 14.87 17.35 -13.56
C GLY A 133 16.16 16.57 -13.85
N GLN A 134 16.25 15.32 -13.42
CA GLN A 134 17.44 14.50 -13.63
C GLN A 134 17.58 14.14 -15.12
N PRO A 135 18.80 14.15 -15.69
CA PRO A 135 19.02 13.90 -17.12
C PRO A 135 18.64 12.48 -17.56
N ASP A 136 18.61 11.54 -16.63
CA ASP A 136 18.26 10.12 -16.85
C ASP A 136 16.79 9.80 -16.49
N ALA A 137 15.94 10.82 -16.30
CA ALA A 137 14.53 10.62 -15.96
C ALA A 137 13.77 9.80 -17.02
N GLY A 138 14.03 10.04 -18.31
CA GLY A 138 13.42 9.27 -19.39
C GLY A 138 13.81 7.78 -19.39
N GLU A 139 15.04 7.46 -19.01
CA GLU A 139 15.49 6.07 -18.84
C GLU A 139 14.74 5.38 -17.69
N LYS A 140 14.54 6.09 -16.58
CA LYS A 140 13.77 5.58 -15.43
C LYS A 140 12.31 5.36 -15.78
N VAL A 141 11.71 6.24 -16.59
CA VAL A 141 10.34 6.06 -17.12
C VAL A 141 10.27 4.78 -17.95
N ALA A 142 11.20 4.56 -18.88
CA ALA A 142 11.27 3.33 -19.68
C ALA A 142 11.46 2.07 -18.81
N GLY A 143 12.26 2.16 -17.74
CA GLY A 143 12.43 1.07 -16.76
C GLY A 143 11.14 0.75 -15.99
N ALA A 144 10.37 1.77 -15.60
CA ALA A 144 9.07 1.60 -14.96
C ALA A 144 8.05 0.93 -15.89
N VAL A 145 7.97 1.38 -17.15
CA VAL A 145 7.14 0.75 -18.20
C VAL A 145 7.53 -0.73 -18.36
N SER A 146 8.81 -1.03 -18.56
CA SER A 146 9.31 -2.39 -18.74
C SER A 146 8.95 -3.32 -17.57
N SER A 147 8.98 -2.77 -16.35
CA SER A 147 8.65 -3.51 -15.13
C SER A 147 7.17 -3.88 -15.09
N TYR A 148 6.26 -2.96 -15.43
CA TYR A 148 4.82 -3.28 -15.49
C TYR A 148 4.46 -4.17 -16.69
N GLU A 149 5.14 -4.03 -17.83
CA GLU A 149 4.98 -4.99 -18.93
C GLU A 149 5.41 -6.40 -18.53
N ALA A 150 6.46 -6.54 -17.71
CA ALA A 150 6.85 -7.83 -17.15
C ALA A 150 5.77 -8.43 -16.25
N VAL A 151 5.07 -7.61 -15.45
CA VAL A 151 3.88 -8.05 -14.70
C VAL A 151 2.82 -8.61 -15.64
N LEU A 152 2.52 -7.92 -16.75
CA LEU A 152 1.51 -8.37 -17.72
C LEU A 152 1.91 -9.62 -18.49
N LYS A 153 3.22 -9.90 -18.67
CA LYS A 153 3.69 -11.18 -19.22
C LYS A 153 3.39 -12.36 -18.28
N LEU A 154 3.48 -12.14 -16.97
CA LEU A 154 3.19 -13.16 -15.95
C LEU A 154 1.69 -13.28 -15.67
N LYS A 155 0.98 -12.15 -15.67
CA LYS A 155 -0.45 -12.04 -15.38
C LYS A 155 -1.13 -11.02 -16.32
N PRO A 156 -1.59 -11.44 -17.51
CA PRO A 156 -2.17 -10.54 -18.52
C PRO A 156 -3.45 -9.80 -18.10
N ASP A 157 -4.16 -10.32 -17.10
CA ASP A 157 -5.40 -9.79 -16.53
C ASP A 157 -5.16 -8.89 -15.29
N TYR A 158 -3.92 -8.46 -15.03
CA TYR A 158 -3.61 -7.57 -13.92
C TYR A 158 -3.99 -6.11 -14.25
N LEU A 159 -5.21 -5.71 -13.88
CA LEU A 159 -5.82 -4.43 -14.27
C LEU A 159 -5.04 -3.21 -13.73
N GLU A 160 -4.54 -3.29 -12.49
CA GLU A 160 -3.78 -2.22 -11.86
C GLU A 160 -2.44 -1.97 -12.58
N ALA A 161 -1.77 -3.02 -13.06
CA ALA A 161 -0.55 -2.88 -13.85
C ALA A 161 -0.82 -2.20 -15.21
N LYS A 162 -1.95 -2.53 -15.87
CA LYS A 162 -2.39 -1.79 -17.07
C LYS A 162 -2.69 -0.33 -16.74
N LEU A 163 -3.35 -0.04 -15.62
CA LEU A 163 -3.68 1.33 -15.23
C LEU A 163 -2.42 2.16 -14.95
N PHE A 164 -1.40 1.58 -14.30
CA PHE A 164 -0.09 2.22 -14.18
C PHE A 164 0.58 2.47 -15.53
N LEU A 165 0.48 1.54 -16.48
CA LEU A 165 0.99 1.75 -17.84
C LEU A 165 0.28 2.91 -18.54
N VAL A 166 -1.06 3.01 -18.42
CA VAL A 166 -1.81 4.17 -18.97
C VAL A 166 -1.31 5.47 -18.36
N GLU A 167 -1.06 5.52 -17.05
CA GLU A 167 -0.56 6.73 -16.38
C GLU A 167 0.86 7.11 -16.83
N ILE A 168 1.80 6.15 -16.81
CA ILE A 168 3.20 6.40 -17.14
C ILE A 168 3.36 6.75 -18.63
N LEU A 169 2.72 5.98 -19.51
CA LEU A 169 2.81 6.20 -20.96
C LEU A 169 1.98 7.43 -21.38
N GLY A 170 1.03 7.86 -20.57
CA GLY A 170 0.26 9.08 -20.78
C GLY A 170 1.07 10.37 -20.64
N LEU A 171 2.29 10.30 -20.10
CA LEU A 171 3.21 11.44 -20.00
C LEU A 171 3.54 12.03 -21.39
N PRO A 172 3.97 13.30 -21.44
CA PRO A 172 4.51 13.88 -22.67
C PRO A 172 5.67 13.06 -23.25
N ALA A 173 5.81 13.01 -24.57
CA ALA A 173 6.85 12.23 -25.25
C ALA A 173 8.28 12.63 -24.82
N ASN A 174 8.51 13.92 -24.54
CA ASN A 174 9.80 14.40 -24.02
C ASN A 174 10.10 13.96 -22.57
N MET A 175 9.11 13.41 -21.86
CA MET A 175 9.26 12.79 -20.54
C MET A 175 9.30 11.26 -20.61
N GLY A 176 9.32 10.66 -21.81
CA GLY A 176 9.38 9.21 -22.01
C GLY A 176 8.00 8.53 -22.11
N GLY A 177 6.92 9.28 -22.26
CA GLY A 177 5.59 8.71 -22.51
C GLY A 177 5.40 8.26 -23.96
N ASP A 178 4.39 7.41 -24.18
CA ASP A 178 3.90 6.95 -25.47
C ASP A 178 2.36 6.98 -25.45
N SER A 179 1.81 8.07 -25.98
CA SER A 179 0.36 8.28 -26.01
C SER A 179 -0.39 7.22 -26.81
N THR A 180 0.24 6.55 -27.78
CA THR A 180 -0.42 5.50 -28.58
C THR A 180 -0.53 4.22 -27.77
N GLN A 181 0.54 3.86 -27.07
CA GLN A 181 0.54 2.69 -26.20
C GLN A 181 -0.35 2.90 -24.97
N ALA A 182 -0.37 4.10 -24.40
CA ALA A 182 -1.30 4.47 -23.33
C ALA A 182 -2.76 4.25 -23.75
N GLU A 183 -3.12 4.71 -24.96
CA GLU A 183 -4.46 4.55 -25.53
C GLU A 183 -4.83 3.08 -25.75
N ALA A 184 -3.88 2.27 -26.20
CA ALA A 184 -4.08 0.83 -26.38
C ALA A 184 -4.37 0.11 -25.05
N TYR A 185 -3.65 0.43 -23.97
CA TYR A 185 -3.94 -0.13 -22.64
C TYR A 185 -5.26 0.38 -22.07
N ALA A 186 -5.63 1.64 -22.33
CA ALA A 186 -6.92 2.17 -21.91
C ALA A 186 -8.09 1.42 -22.57
N HIS A 187 -8.01 1.18 -23.89
CA HIS A 187 -8.99 0.35 -24.60
C HIS A 187 -9.09 -1.07 -24.03
N GLN A 188 -7.95 -1.72 -23.75
CA GLN A 188 -7.95 -3.04 -23.14
C GLN A 188 -8.63 -3.06 -21.76
N LEU A 189 -8.55 -1.98 -20.98
CA LEU A 189 -9.22 -1.87 -19.70
C LEU A 189 -10.73 -1.68 -19.86
N GLU A 190 -11.17 -0.86 -20.81
CA GLU A 190 -12.60 -0.69 -21.13
C GLU A 190 -13.29 -1.99 -21.56
N GLU A 191 -12.58 -2.83 -22.32
CA GLU A 191 -13.13 -4.10 -22.80
C GLU A 191 -13.37 -5.11 -21.68
N VAL A 192 -12.66 -5.00 -20.55
CA VAL A 192 -12.65 -6.02 -19.49
C VAL A 192 -13.33 -5.58 -18.20
N ASP A 193 -13.29 -4.29 -17.86
CA ASP A 193 -13.89 -3.77 -16.62
C ASP A 193 -14.29 -2.30 -16.80
N ALA A 194 -15.58 -2.00 -16.59
CA ALA A 194 -16.14 -0.68 -16.83
C ALA A 194 -15.49 0.42 -15.96
N VAL A 195 -15.15 0.11 -14.71
CA VAL A 195 -14.63 1.10 -13.76
C VAL A 195 -13.14 1.31 -13.95
N PHE A 196 -12.36 0.27 -14.21
CA PHE A 196 -10.96 0.41 -14.62
C PHE A 196 -10.82 1.08 -15.99
N GLY A 197 -11.72 0.76 -16.92
CA GLY A 197 -11.84 1.47 -18.20
C GLY A 197 -12.10 2.97 -17.98
N ALA A 198 -13.06 3.31 -17.11
CA ALA A 198 -13.34 4.70 -16.74
C ALA A 198 -12.13 5.40 -16.08
N LYS A 199 -11.43 4.73 -15.16
CA LYS A 199 -10.18 5.24 -14.55
C LYS A 199 -9.12 5.54 -15.63
N ALA A 200 -8.92 4.61 -16.56
CA ALA A 200 -7.98 4.78 -17.67
C ALA A 200 -8.41 5.91 -18.63
N ARG A 201 -9.72 6.08 -18.86
CA ARG A 201 -10.23 7.17 -19.69
C ARG A 201 -10.09 8.53 -19.02
N GLU A 202 -10.33 8.62 -17.72
CA GLU A 202 -10.10 9.85 -16.98
C GLU A 202 -8.64 10.31 -17.10
N LEU A 203 -7.67 9.38 -17.13
CA LEU A 203 -6.24 9.68 -17.38
C LEU A 203 -5.98 10.38 -18.72
N ARG A 204 -6.89 10.23 -19.68
CA ARG A 204 -6.78 10.75 -21.05
C ARG A 204 -7.67 11.97 -21.32
N LEU A 205 -8.54 12.32 -20.38
CA LEU A 205 -9.38 13.51 -20.51
C LEU A 205 -8.54 14.79 -20.48
N PRO A 206 -8.96 15.84 -21.21
CA PRO A 206 -8.44 17.19 -21.02
C PRO A 206 -8.50 17.62 -19.55
N GLU A 207 -7.58 18.48 -19.13
CA GLU A 207 -7.51 18.98 -17.76
C GLU A 207 -8.81 19.73 -17.34
N ASP A 208 -9.44 20.42 -18.30
CA ASP A 208 -10.67 21.18 -18.13
C ASP A 208 -11.96 20.36 -18.35
N ALA A 209 -11.85 19.04 -18.53
CA ALA A 209 -13.01 18.18 -18.67
C ALA A 209 -13.89 18.18 -17.41
N ASP A 210 -15.22 18.11 -17.61
CA ASP A 210 -16.16 17.93 -16.51
C ASP A 210 -16.12 16.49 -15.98
N LYS A 211 -15.20 16.26 -15.06
CA LYS A 211 -15.01 14.96 -14.41
C LYS A 211 -16.20 14.53 -13.55
N VAL A 212 -17.00 15.49 -13.05
CA VAL A 212 -18.22 15.18 -12.30
C VAL A 212 -19.23 14.55 -13.25
N ALA A 213 -19.55 15.20 -14.37
CA ALA A 213 -20.46 14.64 -15.36
C ALA A 213 -19.98 13.28 -15.90
N PHE A 214 -18.68 13.14 -16.11
CA PHE A 214 -18.07 11.87 -16.52
C PHE A 214 -18.32 10.74 -15.50
N TRP A 215 -17.95 10.96 -14.23
CA TRP A 215 -18.11 9.93 -13.19
C TRP A 215 -19.55 9.70 -12.75
N GLN A 216 -20.44 10.69 -12.85
CA GLN A 216 -21.88 10.51 -12.65
C GLN A 216 -22.42 9.43 -13.58
N LYS A 217 -22.08 9.48 -14.87
CA LYS A 217 -22.51 8.47 -15.84
C LYS A 217 -22.00 7.07 -15.49
N VAL A 218 -20.73 6.97 -15.06
CA VAL A 218 -20.15 5.68 -14.65
C VAL A 218 -20.87 5.10 -13.43
N VAL A 219 -21.23 5.95 -12.46
CA VAL A 219 -21.99 5.56 -11.26
C VAL A 219 -23.43 5.17 -11.60
N GLU A 220 -24.08 5.85 -12.55
CA GLU A 220 -25.42 5.48 -13.04
C GLU A 220 -25.44 4.08 -13.66
N GLU A 221 -24.39 3.73 -14.41
CA GLU A 221 -24.24 2.41 -15.04
C GLU A 221 -23.76 1.33 -14.05
N ASN A 222 -23.09 1.73 -12.97
CA ASN A 222 -22.49 0.84 -11.96
C ASN A 222 -22.90 1.24 -10.53
N PRO A 223 -24.21 1.21 -10.20
CA PRO A 223 -24.71 1.70 -8.93
C PRO A 223 -24.11 0.91 -7.76
N GLY A 224 -23.59 1.61 -6.75
CA GLY A 224 -23.00 1.00 -5.56
C GLY A 224 -21.56 0.50 -5.74
N ASN A 225 -20.92 0.69 -6.90
CA ASN A 225 -19.50 0.37 -7.04
C ASN A 225 -18.66 1.38 -6.24
N ALA A 226 -17.95 0.90 -5.22
CA ALA A 226 -17.19 1.75 -4.29
C ALA A 226 -16.07 2.54 -4.98
N ASP A 227 -15.41 1.96 -5.99
CA ASP A 227 -14.38 2.67 -6.77
C ASP A 227 -14.98 3.83 -7.57
N ALA A 228 -16.10 3.60 -8.27
CA ALA A 228 -16.77 4.65 -9.04
C ALA A 228 -17.30 5.77 -8.15
N LEU A 229 -17.90 5.41 -6.99
CA LEU A 229 -18.35 6.38 -5.99
C LEU A 229 -17.18 7.20 -5.42
N GLU A 230 -16.04 6.55 -5.14
CA GLU A 230 -14.81 7.24 -4.71
C GLU A 230 -14.36 8.25 -5.76
N GLN A 231 -14.25 7.85 -7.04
CA GLN A 231 -13.79 8.75 -8.10
C GLN A 231 -14.77 9.92 -8.34
N LEU A 232 -16.08 9.67 -8.24
CA LEU A 232 -17.08 10.75 -8.28
C LEU A 232 -16.92 11.72 -7.11
N GLY A 233 -16.70 11.19 -5.89
CA GLY A 233 -16.37 11.99 -4.73
C GLY A 233 -15.14 12.87 -4.96
N LYS A 234 -14.06 12.31 -5.52
CA LYS A 234 -12.84 13.05 -5.86
C LYS A 234 -13.09 14.14 -6.89
N ALA A 235 -13.90 13.87 -7.91
CA ALA A 235 -14.27 14.86 -8.92
C ALA A 235 -15.02 16.06 -8.30
N TYR A 236 -15.97 15.82 -7.39
CA TYR A 236 -16.65 16.91 -6.67
C TYR A 236 -15.72 17.70 -5.76
N LEU A 237 -14.83 17.02 -5.02
CA LEU A 237 -13.84 17.70 -4.17
C LEU A 237 -12.88 18.58 -5.01
N TYR A 238 -12.49 18.12 -6.20
CA TYR A 238 -11.66 18.91 -7.13
C TYR A 238 -12.38 20.16 -7.66
N GLN A 239 -13.70 20.09 -7.85
CA GLN A 239 -14.55 21.25 -8.19
C GLN A 239 -14.97 22.09 -6.97
N GLU A 240 -14.32 21.89 -5.81
CA GLU A 240 -14.61 22.54 -4.53
C GLU A 240 -16.04 22.30 -3.98
N ASN A 241 -16.82 21.40 -4.59
CA ASN A 241 -18.12 20.97 -4.08
C ASN A 241 -17.93 19.95 -2.96
N THR A 242 -17.53 20.46 -1.80
CA THR A 242 -17.17 19.65 -0.63
C THR A 242 -18.35 18.79 -0.15
N GLU A 243 -19.56 19.32 -0.12
CA GLU A 243 -20.72 18.61 0.42
C GLU A 243 -21.04 17.33 -0.37
N GLU A 244 -21.13 17.43 -1.70
CA GLU A 244 -21.36 16.25 -2.56
C GLU A 244 -20.14 15.32 -2.57
N GLY A 245 -18.92 15.87 -2.55
CA GLY A 245 -17.71 15.05 -2.46
C GLY A 245 -17.73 14.13 -1.23
N ILE A 246 -18.00 14.68 -0.05
CA ILE A 246 -18.07 13.91 1.20
C ILE A 246 -19.19 12.88 1.16
N LYS A 247 -20.37 13.25 0.65
CA LYS A 247 -21.50 12.32 0.50
C LYS A 247 -21.11 11.09 -0.30
N TYR A 248 -20.49 11.24 -1.48
CA TYR A 248 -20.08 10.10 -2.31
C TYR A 248 -18.93 9.29 -1.71
N PHE A 249 -18.01 9.92 -0.98
CA PHE A 249 -17.02 9.19 -0.19
C PHE A 249 -17.66 8.34 0.93
N GLU A 250 -18.67 8.86 1.63
CA GLU A 250 -19.43 8.12 2.64
C GLU A 250 -20.27 6.99 2.00
N GLU A 251 -20.79 7.17 0.79
CA GLU A 251 -21.43 6.10 0.02
C GLU A 251 -20.42 5.01 -0.37
N ALA A 252 -19.21 5.38 -0.80
CA ALA A 252 -18.14 4.43 -1.10
C ALA A 252 -17.73 3.61 0.15
N LEU A 253 -17.60 4.27 1.31
CA LEU A 253 -17.32 3.62 2.60
C LEU A 253 -18.44 2.64 3.02
N LYS A 254 -19.70 2.93 2.70
CA LYS A 254 -20.83 2.03 2.96
C LYS A 254 -20.87 0.85 2.01
N ALA A 255 -20.50 1.07 0.74
CA ALA A 255 -20.46 0.03 -0.29
C ALA A 255 -19.35 -0.99 -0.03
N ASP A 256 -18.20 -0.54 0.49
CA ASP A 256 -17.06 -1.40 0.79
C ASP A 256 -16.41 -1.02 2.13
N GLN A 257 -16.69 -1.83 3.15
CA GLN A 257 -16.18 -1.63 4.50
C GLN A 257 -14.68 -1.91 4.65
N GLU A 258 -14.02 -2.48 3.63
CA GLU A 258 -12.57 -2.66 3.62
C GLU A 258 -11.84 -1.37 3.21
N ARG A 259 -12.57 -0.38 2.66
CA ARG A 259 -12.04 0.93 2.24
C ARG A 259 -11.92 1.95 3.37
N GLN A 260 -11.67 1.51 4.59
CA GLN A 260 -11.51 2.39 5.75
C GLN A 260 -10.43 3.47 5.56
N ARG A 261 -9.46 3.22 4.67
CA ARG A 261 -8.44 4.20 4.24
C ARG A 261 -9.03 5.50 3.66
N LEU A 262 -10.24 5.46 3.08
CA LEU A 262 -10.92 6.65 2.59
C LEU A 262 -11.19 7.67 3.71
N MET A 263 -11.33 7.23 4.96
CA MET A 263 -11.43 8.14 6.11
C MET A 263 -10.15 8.98 6.26
N LEU A 264 -8.97 8.38 6.03
CA LEU A 264 -7.71 9.12 6.06
C LEU A 264 -7.56 10.06 4.86
N ASP A 265 -8.11 9.69 3.69
CA ASP A 265 -8.17 10.60 2.55
C ASP A 265 -9.02 11.82 2.89
N LEU A 266 -10.24 11.63 3.41
CA LEU A 266 -11.10 12.75 3.85
C LEU A 266 -10.43 13.62 4.92
N ALA A 267 -9.74 13.01 5.89
CA ALA A 267 -8.96 13.76 6.86
C ALA A 267 -7.83 14.57 6.21
N ARG A 268 -7.15 14.01 5.19
CA ARG A 268 -6.12 14.71 4.41
C ARG A 268 -6.71 15.88 3.63
N TYR A 269 -7.88 15.72 3.04
CA TYR A 269 -8.60 16.79 2.34
C TYR A 269 -8.88 17.97 3.28
N TYR A 270 -9.56 17.73 4.40
CA TYR A 270 -9.87 18.79 5.37
C TYR A 270 -8.62 19.45 5.96
N SER A 271 -7.58 18.65 6.21
CA SER A 271 -6.29 19.17 6.67
C SER A 271 -5.62 20.06 5.62
N MET A 272 -5.74 19.75 4.32
CA MET A 272 -5.23 20.57 3.25
C MET A 272 -6.01 21.89 3.14
N VAL A 273 -7.34 21.82 3.14
CA VAL A 273 -8.22 23.02 3.12
C VAL A 273 -7.89 23.95 4.28
N GLY A 274 -7.78 23.43 5.51
CA GLY A 274 -7.49 24.28 6.68
C GLY A 274 -6.05 24.81 6.74
N ARG A 275 -5.12 24.20 6.00
CA ARG A 275 -3.75 24.75 5.84
C ARG A 275 -3.69 25.85 4.78
N GLN A 276 -4.55 25.81 3.77
CA GLN A 276 -4.64 26.81 2.71
C GLN A 276 -5.47 28.02 3.14
N ASP A 277 -6.51 27.80 3.94
CA ASP A 277 -7.43 28.84 4.42
C ASP A 277 -7.40 28.93 5.95
N THR A 278 -6.68 29.93 6.46
CA THR A 278 -6.54 30.16 7.90
C THR A 278 -7.82 30.57 8.61
N VAL A 279 -8.87 30.98 7.86
CA VAL A 279 -10.18 31.35 8.42
C VAL A 279 -11.04 30.10 8.60
N LYS A 280 -10.90 29.12 7.69
CA LYS A 280 -11.66 27.86 7.75
C LYS A 280 -11.04 26.83 8.70
N LYS A 281 -9.77 26.97 9.09
CA LYS A 281 -9.02 25.95 9.85
C LYS A 281 -9.74 25.49 11.12
N GLU A 282 -10.38 26.40 11.88
CA GLU A 282 -11.10 26.08 13.11
C GLU A 282 -12.34 25.21 12.87
N VAL A 283 -12.88 25.21 11.65
CA VAL A 283 -14.05 24.41 11.25
C VAL A 283 -13.62 23.07 10.65
N VAL A 284 -12.61 23.07 9.76
CA VAL A 284 -12.25 21.85 9.01
C VAL A 284 -11.30 20.91 9.75
N PHE A 285 -10.43 21.42 10.63
CA PHE A 285 -9.54 20.53 11.41
C PHE A 285 -10.28 19.61 12.40
N PRO A 286 -11.37 20.04 13.08
CA PRO A 286 -12.23 19.13 13.82
C PRO A 286 -12.83 18.00 12.96
N LEU A 287 -13.21 18.29 11.71
CA LEU A 287 -13.69 17.26 10.77
C LEU A 287 -12.57 16.28 10.43
N ALA A 288 -11.36 16.77 10.15
CA ALA A 288 -10.20 15.91 9.92
C ALA A 288 -9.93 14.99 11.13
N GLU A 289 -10.01 15.53 12.35
CA GLU A 289 -9.86 14.76 13.57
C GLU A 289 -10.93 13.67 13.72
N GLU A 290 -12.20 13.96 13.42
CA GLU A 290 -13.29 12.98 13.48
C GLU A 290 -13.00 11.77 12.57
N TYR A 291 -12.62 12.01 11.31
CA TYR A 291 -12.31 10.93 10.38
C TYR A 291 -11.07 10.12 10.81
N ILE A 292 -10.04 10.77 11.38
CA ILE A 292 -8.89 10.06 11.92
C ILE A 292 -9.31 9.19 13.11
N GLN A 293 -10.17 9.68 13.99
CA GLN A 293 -10.68 8.91 15.13
C GLN A 293 -11.54 7.71 14.68
N ARG A 294 -12.40 7.90 13.68
CA ARG A 294 -13.17 6.80 13.05
C ARG A 294 -12.25 5.73 12.48
N TYR A 295 -11.18 6.14 11.78
CA TYR A 295 -10.17 5.21 11.27
C TYR A 295 -9.43 4.48 12.39
N LEU A 296 -9.04 5.18 13.46
CA LEU A 296 -8.38 4.54 14.61
C LEU A 296 -9.28 3.53 15.32
N ALA A 297 -10.60 3.76 15.33
CA ALA A 297 -11.58 2.85 15.92
C ALA A 297 -11.74 1.54 15.13
N THR A 298 -11.22 1.44 13.90
CA THR A 298 -11.19 0.17 13.15
C THR A 298 -10.02 -0.74 13.54
N GLU A 299 -9.21 -0.32 14.51
CA GLU A 299 -8.01 -1.01 14.99
C GLU A 299 -7.03 -1.38 13.86
N PRO A 300 -6.51 -0.38 13.13
CA PRO A 300 -5.55 -0.62 12.06
C PRO A 300 -4.24 -1.19 12.60
N ILE A 301 -3.47 -1.85 11.73
CA ILE A 301 -2.15 -2.39 12.07
C ILE A 301 -1.21 -1.30 12.65
N PRO A 302 -0.27 -1.66 13.54
CA PRO A 302 0.59 -0.70 14.23
C PRO A 302 1.24 0.40 13.36
N PRO A 303 1.82 0.14 12.17
CA PRO A 303 2.38 1.21 11.34
C PRO A 303 1.35 2.23 10.85
N LEU A 304 0.15 1.77 10.49
CA LEU A 304 -0.94 2.65 10.05
C LEU A 304 -1.61 3.35 11.23
N LYS A 305 -1.69 2.70 12.39
CA LYS A 305 -2.12 3.32 13.65
C LYS A 305 -1.19 4.46 14.05
N ALA A 306 0.12 4.21 14.02
CA ALA A 306 1.15 5.21 14.29
C ALA A 306 1.10 6.36 13.29
N TYR A 307 0.92 6.08 11.99
CA TYR A 307 0.69 7.10 10.97
C TYR A 307 -0.53 7.97 11.29
N ALA A 308 -1.68 7.37 11.60
CA ALA A 308 -2.92 8.08 11.90
C ALA A 308 -2.79 8.95 13.18
N ILE A 309 -2.15 8.44 14.23
CA ILE A 309 -1.85 9.22 15.45
C ILE A 309 -0.86 10.36 15.16
N GLY A 310 0.17 10.11 14.34
CA GLY A 310 1.10 11.13 13.86
C GLY A 310 0.41 12.21 13.03
N PHE A 311 -0.58 11.81 12.22
CA PHE A 311 -1.40 12.74 11.46
C PHE A 311 -2.30 13.58 12.39
N LEU A 312 -2.95 12.96 13.38
CA LEU A 312 -3.73 13.66 14.41
C LEU A 312 -2.86 14.66 15.19
N SER A 313 -1.61 14.31 15.49
CA SER A 313 -0.64 15.24 16.08
C SER A 313 -0.44 16.49 15.20
N SER A 314 -0.37 16.32 13.89
CA SER A 314 -0.27 17.45 12.95
C SER A 314 -1.53 18.32 12.96
N VAL A 315 -2.71 17.71 13.00
CA VAL A 315 -4.01 18.43 13.10
C VAL A 315 -4.09 19.23 14.40
N LYS A 316 -3.78 18.62 15.55
CA LYS A 316 -3.74 19.31 16.86
C LYS A 316 -2.75 20.47 16.89
N SER A 317 -1.56 20.26 16.31
CA SER A 317 -0.57 21.33 16.19
C SER A 317 -1.09 22.48 15.32
N GLY A 318 -1.85 22.18 14.27
CA GLY A 318 -2.47 23.19 13.41
C GLY A 318 -3.56 24.01 14.11
N LEU A 319 -4.28 23.40 15.07
CA LEU A 319 -5.21 24.08 15.98
C LEU A 319 -4.50 24.87 17.10
N GLY A 320 -3.18 24.81 17.20
CA GLY A 320 -2.40 25.47 18.26
C GLY A 320 -2.28 24.66 19.56
N ASP A 321 -2.87 23.47 19.64
CA ASP A 321 -2.74 22.56 20.79
C ASP A 321 -1.41 21.79 20.71
N LYS A 322 -0.33 22.48 21.07
CA LYS A 322 1.03 21.93 21.04
C LYS A 322 1.24 20.82 22.06
N GLU A 323 0.51 20.83 23.18
CA GLU A 323 0.65 19.83 24.23
C GLU A 323 0.08 18.49 23.77
N ALA A 324 -1.16 18.46 23.28
CA ALA A 324 -1.76 17.25 22.72
C ALA A 324 -0.96 16.75 21.52
N ALA A 325 -0.52 17.65 20.64
CA ALA A 325 0.32 17.29 19.50
C ALA A 325 1.61 16.57 19.92
N ASN A 326 2.31 17.08 20.94
CA ASN A 326 3.54 16.46 21.43
C ASN A 326 3.29 15.11 22.11
N LYS A 327 2.18 14.95 22.83
CA LYS A 327 1.77 13.66 23.42
C LYS A 327 1.53 12.61 22.33
N LEU A 328 0.70 12.94 21.34
CA LEU A 328 0.38 12.05 20.22
C LEU A 328 1.63 11.68 19.41
N ARG A 329 2.56 12.62 19.20
CA ARG A 329 3.82 12.32 18.49
C ARG A 329 4.67 11.28 19.24
N LYS A 330 4.72 11.35 20.56
CA LYS A 330 5.43 10.36 21.39
C LYS A 330 4.73 9.00 21.32
N GLU A 331 3.41 9.00 21.39
CA GLU A 331 2.59 7.77 21.27
C GLU A 331 2.81 7.06 19.94
N ALA A 332 2.69 7.77 18.81
CA ALA A 332 2.95 7.22 17.48
C ALA A 332 4.35 6.59 17.37
N LYS A 333 5.38 7.27 17.92
CA LYS A 333 6.77 6.78 17.90
C LYS A 333 6.97 5.52 18.76
N VAL A 334 6.20 5.34 19.83
CA VAL A 334 6.24 4.12 20.64
C VAL A 334 5.64 2.94 19.89
N ILE A 335 4.58 3.17 19.11
CA ILE A 335 3.91 2.14 18.32
C ILE A 335 4.77 1.68 17.14
N ASP A 336 5.36 2.63 16.41
CA ASP A 336 6.27 2.36 15.30
C ASP A 336 7.29 3.50 15.20
N PRO A 337 8.57 3.30 15.57
CA PRO A 337 9.58 4.35 15.48
C PRO A 337 9.79 4.93 14.07
N ASN A 338 9.41 4.16 13.05
CA ASN A 338 9.59 4.45 11.63
C ASN A 338 8.26 4.76 10.92
N TYR A 339 7.19 5.08 11.65
CA TYR A 339 5.92 5.44 11.04
C TYR A 339 6.08 6.60 10.03
N SER A 340 5.30 6.56 8.96
CA SER A 340 5.39 7.57 7.90
C SER A 340 5.12 8.98 8.41
N LYS A 341 5.99 9.91 8.07
CA LYS A 341 5.80 11.35 8.32
C LYS A 341 5.39 12.13 7.06
N ALA A 342 5.15 11.42 5.96
CA ALA A 342 4.68 12.03 4.72
C ALA A 342 3.21 12.47 4.85
N SER A 343 2.77 13.38 3.96
CA SER A 343 1.36 13.75 3.85
C SER A 343 0.51 12.62 3.27
N GLY A 344 1.07 11.84 2.34
CA GLY A 344 0.42 10.70 1.73
C GLY A 344 0.26 9.53 2.70
N ILE A 345 -0.84 8.79 2.56
CA ILE A 345 -1.08 7.56 3.31
C ILE A 345 -0.11 6.50 2.79
N PRO A 346 0.62 5.77 3.66
CA PRO A 346 1.47 4.66 3.22
C PRO A 346 0.70 3.63 2.39
N GLY A 347 1.13 3.34 1.17
CA GLY A 347 0.44 2.42 0.24
C GLY A 347 0.25 1.02 0.83
N ALA A 348 -0.88 0.35 0.56
CA ALA A 348 -1.16 -0.93 1.23
C ALA A 348 -0.27 -2.08 0.77
N MET A 349 0.32 -2.00 -0.44
CA MET A 349 1.30 -2.99 -0.92
C MET A 349 2.48 -3.20 0.06
N LEU A 350 2.77 -2.19 0.87
CA LEU A 350 3.78 -2.28 1.91
C LEU A 350 3.34 -3.27 3.00
N PHE A 351 2.05 -3.41 3.29
CA PHE A 351 1.52 -4.17 4.43
C PHE A 351 0.74 -5.44 4.06
N THR A 352 0.34 -5.59 2.79
CA THR A 352 -0.22 -6.85 2.24
C THR A 352 0.69 -8.03 2.57
N LYS A 353 0.14 -9.23 2.77
CA LYS A 353 0.99 -10.39 3.07
C LYS A 353 1.97 -10.66 1.92
N PRO A 354 3.17 -11.21 2.19
CA PRO A 354 4.20 -11.36 1.16
C PRO A 354 3.80 -12.28 -0.01
N ASP A 355 2.82 -13.15 0.20
CA ASP A 355 2.29 -14.14 -0.74
C ASP A 355 0.94 -13.74 -1.37
N GLU A 356 0.43 -12.55 -1.05
CA GLU A 356 -0.82 -12.02 -1.58
C GLU A 356 -0.56 -10.99 -2.69
N ILE A 357 -1.35 -11.10 -3.78
CA ILE A 357 -1.35 -10.11 -4.86
C ILE A 357 -2.05 -8.83 -4.35
N SER A 358 -1.44 -7.67 -4.63
CA SER A 358 -1.96 -6.38 -4.18
C SER A 358 -2.84 -5.73 -5.25
N HIS A 359 -4.13 -5.60 -4.97
CA HIS A 359 -5.10 -5.00 -5.89
C HIS A 359 -5.25 -3.48 -5.72
N GLN A 360 -4.13 -2.77 -5.52
CA GLN A 360 -4.15 -1.33 -5.26
C GLN A 360 -3.40 -0.55 -6.32
N HIS A 361 -4.03 0.56 -6.72
CA HIS A 361 -3.45 1.57 -7.60
C HIS A 361 -3.49 2.93 -6.89
N THR A 362 -2.44 3.73 -7.09
CA THR A 362 -2.33 5.10 -6.59
C THR A 362 -1.78 5.98 -7.70
N TYR A 363 -2.43 7.11 -7.98
CA TYR A 363 -1.95 8.06 -8.98
C TYR A 363 -0.74 8.84 -8.44
N PHE A 364 0.29 8.99 -9.25
CA PHE A 364 1.49 9.78 -8.95
C PHE A 364 1.36 11.24 -9.41
N PHE A 365 0.65 11.48 -10.52
CA PHE A 365 0.55 12.81 -11.12
C PHE A 365 -0.80 13.49 -10.89
N ARG A 366 -1.63 12.96 -10.00
CA ARG A 366 -2.94 13.54 -9.67
C ARG A 366 -3.04 13.86 -8.18
N PRO A 367 -3.44 15.09 -7.83
CA PRO A 367 -3.74 15.39 -6.45
C PRO A 367 -5.04 14.68 -6.06
N PHE A 368 -4.94 13.85 -5.01
CA PHE A 368 -6.04 13.20 -4.30
C PHE A 368 -6.65 11.96 -4.97
#